data_AF-A0A3Q4BMI6-F1
#
_entry.id   AF-A0A3Q4BMI6-F1
#
_cell.length_a   1.000
_cell.length_b   1.000
_cell.length_c   1.000
_cell.angle_alpha   90.00
_cell.angle_beta   90.00
_cell.angle_gamma   90.00
#
_symmetry.space_group_name_H-M   'P 1'
#
loop_
_entity.id
_entity.type
_entity.pdbx_description
1 polymer ?
#
loop_
_entity_poly.entity_id
_entity_poly.type
_entity_poly.pdbx_seq_one_letter_code
_entity_poly.pdbx_strand_id
1 'polypeptide(L)'
;MIPGLVGEDQECEGRQQRQREQFREWFIQQQNAQAHLGFSPPSGQRDDQNRIEMNNKALQLQTAEMKTRKALAIATEEFNLAKVNCSDSGEEERYNRFRLDSARTLLLMERQQARLDKQLRRHLDSTNFKLAQTQREQSVFRQIDDAFFSKFNTCSR
;
A
#
# COMPACT_ATOMS: atom_id res chain seq x y z
N MET A 1 55.63 -37.58 101.29
CA MET A 1 54.84 -37.12 100.14
C MET A 1 53.62 -38.01 100.03
N ILE A 2 52.41 -37.46 99.95
CA ILE A 2 51.16 -38.24 99.87
C ILE A 2 50.92 -38.54 98.38
N PRO A 3 50.94 -39.82 97.94
CA PRO A 3 50.69 -40.17 96.55
C PRO A 3 49.18 -40.13 96.23
N GLY A 4 48.82 -39.59 95.06
CA GLY A 4 47.45 -39.69 94.53
C GLY A 4 46.54 -38.50 94.88
N LEU A 5 46.95 -37.28 94.50
CA LEU A 5 46.06 -36.12 94.51
C LEU A 5 45.06 -36.25 93.34
N VAL A 6 43.77 -36.03 93.61
CA VAL A 6 42.65 -36.19 92.65
C VAL A 6 42.81 -35.39 91.33
N GLY A 7 43.71 -34.40 91.30
CA GLY A 7 44.01 -33.60 90.12
C GLY A 7 45.16 -34.11 89.23
N GLU A 8 45.89 -35.16 89.63
CA GLU A 8 46.97 -35.73 88.82
C GLU A 8 46.40 -36.72 87.78
N ASP A 9 46.32 -36.28 86.52
CA ASP A 9 45.91 -37.14 85.41
C ASP A 9 47.09 -38.01 84.92
N GLN A 10 47.16 -39.24 85.44
CA GLN A 10 48.18 -40.22 85.06
C GLN A 10 48.05 -40.68 83.59
N GLU A 11 46.91 -40.45 82.94
CA GLU A 11 46.67 -40.76 81.52
C GLU A 11 46.69 -39.52 80.61
N CYS A 12 47.29 -38.42 81.06
CA CYS A 12 47.29 -37.16 80.30
C CYS A 12 47.82 -37.31 78.86
N GLU A 13 48.87 -38.13 78.66
CA GLU A 13 49.42 -38.42 77.34
C GLU A 13 48.45 -39.25 76.47
N GLY A 14 47.82 -40.27 77.05
CA GLY A 14 46.83 -41.10 76.37
C GLY A 14 45.57 -40.31 75.98
N ARG A 15 45.12 -39.40 76.85
CA ARG A 15 44.04 -38.45 76.56
C ARG A 15 44.43 -37.50 75.44
N GLN A 16 45.62 -36.92 75.50
CA GLN A 16 46.12 -35.99 74.49
C GLN A 16 46.26 -36.67 73.11
N GLN A 17 46.71 -37.93 73.08
CA GLN A 17 46.81 -38.69 71.84
C GLN A 17 45.43 -38.95 71.20
N ARG A 18 44.45 -39.40 72.00
CA ARG A 18 43.07 -39.59 71.51
C ARG A 18 42.46 -38.29 70.99
N GLN A 19 42.69 -37.17 71.66
CA GLN A 19 42.24 -35.85 71.19
C GLN A 19 42.89 -35.47 69.86
N ARG A 20 44.20 -35.69 69.70
CA ARG A 20 44.91 -35.43 68.43
C ARG A 20 44.36 -36.28 67.29
N GLU A 21 44.07 -37.55 67.55
CA GLU A 21 43.45 -38.45 66.57
C GLU A 21 42.03 -37.98 66.21
N GLN A 22 41.21 -37.59 67.19
CA GLN A 22 39.89 -37.02 66.94
C GLN A 22 39.94 -35.76 66.05
N PHE A 23 40.86 -34.83 66.34
CA PHE A 23 41.02 -33.63 65.52
C PHE A 23 41.53 -33.97 64.11
N ARG A 24 42.44 -34.94 63.99
CA ARG A 24 42.94 -35.40 62.70
C ARG A 24 41.83 -35.99 61.84
N GLU A 25 41.02 -36.88 62.40
CA GLU A 25 39.88 -37.50 61.69
C GLU A 25 38.82 -36.47 61.32
N TRP A 26 38.49 -35.54 62.23
CA TRP A 26 37.54 -34.47 61.95
C TRP A 26 38.02 -33.54 60.83
N PHE A 27 39.31 -33.19 60.84
CA PHE A 27 39.91 -32.37 59.79
C PHE A 27 39.91 -33.07 58.43
N ILE A 28 40.21 -34.38 58.39
CA ILE A 28 40.13 -35.20 57.17
C ILE A 28 38.69 -35.27 56.66
N GLN A 29 37.71 -35.48 57.53
CA GLN A 29 36.29 -35.46 57.14
C GLN A 29 35.88 -34.11 56.57
N GLN A 30 36.29 -33.01 57.21
CA GLN A 30 36.01 -31.66 56.72
C GLN A 30 36.64 -31.42 55.34
N GLN A 31 37.89 -31.84 55.15
CA GLN A 31 38.61 -31.69 53.88
C GLN A 31 37.95 -32.52 52.76
N ASN A 32 37.53 -33.75 53.05
CA ASN A 32 36.81 -34.59 52.10
C ASN A 32 35.44 -34.01 51.74
N ALA A 33 34.70 -33.48 52.72
CA ALA A 33 33.42 -32.81 52.46
C ALA A 33 33.58 -31.56 51.58
N GLN A 34 34.63 -30.75 51.81
CA GLN A 34 34.95 -29.61 50.95
C GLN A 34 35.37 -30.04 49.53
N ALA A 35 36.12 -31.14 49.39
CA ALA A 35 36.49 -31.67 48.08
C ALA A 35 35.25 -32.09 47.25
N HIS A 36 34.23 -32.67 47.90
CA HIS A 36 32.95 -32.99 47.25
C HIS A 36 32.14 -31.74 46.85
N LEU A 37 32.22 -30.66 47.63
CA LEU A 37 31.55 -29.39 47.31
C LEU A 37 32.29 -28.58 46.23
N GLY A 38 33.63 -28.67 46.19
CA GLY A 38 34.48 -28.03 45.19
C GLY A 38 34.51 -28.76 43.84
N PHE A 39 34.12 -30.04 43.81
CA PHE A 39 33.95 -30.80 42.58
C PHE A 39 32.58 -30.52 41.97
N SER A 40 32.37 -29.28 41.51
CA SER A 40 31.30 -29.02 40.55
C SER A 40 31.69 -29.71 39.23
N PRO A 41 30.83 -30.51 38.59
CA PRO A 41 31.09 -31.04 37.25
C PRO A 41 31.37 -29.88 36.28
N PRO A 42 31.81 -30.12 35.02
CA PRO A 42 32.00 -29.05 34.02
C PRO A 42 30.68 -28.43 33.52
N SER A 43 29.71 -28.22 34.41
CA SER A 43 28.43 -27.54 34.17
C SER A 43 28.65 -26.13 33.62
N GLY A 44 29.61 -25.37 34.17
CA GLY A 44 29.94 -24.03 33.68
C GLY A 44 30.35 -24.00 32.20
N GLN A 45 31.13 -24.98 31.73
CA GLN A 45 31.51 -25.08 30.31
C GLN A 45 30.30 -25.35 29.40
N ARG A 46 29.35 -26.17 29.84
CA ARG A 46 28.13 -26.46 29.07
C ARG A 46 27.23 -25.24 29.03
N ASP A 47 27.12 -24.50 30.12
CA ASP A 47 26.33 -23.28 30.19
C ASP A 47 26.93 -22.18 29.30
N ASP A 48 28.25 -22.03 29.32
CA ASP A 48 28.97 -21.09 28.44
C ASP A 48 28.81 -21.48 26.96
N GLN A 49 28.93 -22.77 26.64
CA GLN A 49 28.74 -23.28 25.28
C GLN A 49 27.29 -23.04 24.79
N ASN A 50 26.29 -23.35 25.62
CA ASN A 50 24.89 -23.11 25.30
C ASN A 50 24.61 -21.62 25.05
N ARG A 51 25.21 -20.72 25.86
CA ARG A 51 25.05 -19.27 25.67
C ARG A 51 25.62 -18.80 24.34
N ILE A 52 26.79 -19.31 23.95
CA ILE A 52 27.42 -18.99 22.66
C ILE A 52 26.55 -19.49 21.51
N GLU A 53 26.05 -20.72 21.59
CA GLU A 53 25.19 -21.32 20.57
C GLU A 53 23.88 -20.52 20.39
N MET A 54 23.23 -20.17 21.50
CA MET A 54 22.01 -19.37 21.48
C MET A 54 22.23 -17.98 20.87
N ASN A 55 23.34 -17.32 21.21
CA ASN A 55 23.70 -16.03 20.61
C ASN A 55 23.95 -16.14 19.11
N ASN A 56 24.66 -17.17 18.66
CA ASN A 56 24.90 -17.40 17.24
C ASN A 56 23.59 -17.64 16.48
N LYS A 57 22.67 -18.44 17.06
CA LYS A 57 21.35 -18.69 16.49
C LYS A 57 20.50 -17.43 16.43
N ALA A 58 20.52 -16.60 17.47
CA ALA A 58 19.83 -15.32 17.50
C ALA A 58 20.34 -14.38 16.39
N LEU A 59 21.66 -14.29 16.20
CA LEU A 59 22.27 -13.48 15.15
C LEU A 59 21.90 -13.98 13.74
N GLN A 60 21.90 -15.30 13.53
CA GLN A 60 21.47 -15.89 12.25
C GLN A 60 20.01 -15.57 11.93
N LEU A 61 19.12 -15.72 12.92
CA LEU A 61 17.70 -15.41 12.76
C LEU A 61 17.48 -13.93 12.45
N GLN A 62 18.14 -13.02 13.19
CA GLN A 62 18.06 -11.59 12.94
C GLN A 62 18.57 -11.23 11.53
N THR A 63 19.65 -11.86 11.09
CA THR A 63 20.21 -11.66 9.75
C THR A 63 19.23 -12.14 8.67
N ALA A 64 18.63 -13.32 8.85
CA ALA A 64 17.64 -13.86 7.92
C ALA A 64 16.39 -12.98 7.87
N GLU A 65 15.88 -12.55 9.01
CA GLU A 65 14.75 -11.63 9.11
C GLU A 65 15.03 -10.29 8.42
N MET A 66 16.22 -9.70 8.64
CA MET A 66 16.57 -8.45 7.97
C MET A 66 16.60 -8.61 6.45
N LYS A 67 17.07 -9.76 5.95
CA LYS A 67 17.07 -10.07 4.51
C LYS A 67 15.64 -10.18 3.98
N THR A 68 14.75 -10.88 4.68
CA THR A 68 13.35 -11.00 4.24
C THR A 68 12.64 -9.66 4.23
N ARG A 69 12.83 -8.83 5.28
CA ARG A 69 12.27 -7.46 5.34
C ARG A 69 12.75 -6.60 4.18
N LYS A 70 14.05 -6.62 3.87
CA LYS A 70 14.61 -5.89 2.72
C LYS A 70 14.02 -6.35 1.40
N ALA A 71 13.94 -7.66 1.18
CA ALA A 71 13.36 -8.21 -0.04
C ALA A 71 11.88 -7.84 -0.21
N LEU A 72 11.11 -7.87 0.88
CA LEU A 72 9.69 -7.50 0.88
C LEU A 72 9.49 -6.01 0.58
N ALA A 73 10.35 -5.15 1.13
CA ALA A 73 10.34 -3.72 0.83
C ALA A 73 10.60 -3.45 -0.66
N ILE A 74 11.65 -4.07 -1.23
CA ILE A 74 11.97 -3.97 -2.66
C ILE A 74 10.79 -4.46 -3.52
N ALA A 75 10.24 -5.64 -3.22
CA ALA A 75 9.11 -6.19 -3.98
C ALA A 75 7.87 -5.29 -3.92
N THR A 76 7.62 -4.64 -2.79
CA THR A 76 6.50 -3.70 -2.62
C THR A 76 6.74 -2.42 -3.43
N GLU A 77 7.97 -1.89 -3.40
CA GLU A 77 8.36 -0.73 -4.18
C GLU A 77 8.25 -1.00 -5.68
N GLU A 78 8.75 -2.15 -6.16
CA GLU A 78 8.64 -2.59 -7.54
C GLU A 78 7.17 -2.74 -7.98
N PHE A 79 6.33 -3.36 -7.14
CA PHE A 79 4.90 -3.48 -7.42
C PHE A 79 4.22 -2.11 -7.53
N ASN A 80 4.50 -1.21 -6.59
CA ASN A 80 3.92 0.13 -6.60
C ASN A 80 4.37 0.92 -7.83
N LEU A 81 5.65 0.83 -8.20
CA LEU A 81 6.20 1.45 -9.41
C LEU A 81 5.52 0.89 -10.68
N ALA A 82 5.37 -0.44 -10.77
CA ALA A 82 4.69 -1.07 -11.89
C ALA A 82 3.21 -0.65 -11.97
N LYS A 83 2.53 -0.50 -10.83
CA LYS A 83 1.15 0.00 -10.75
C LYS A 83 1.03 1.43 -11.27
N VAL A 84 1.91 2.34 -10.83
CA VAL A 84 1.92 3.74 -11.30
C VAL A 84 2.18 3.79 -12.81
N ASN A 85 3.21 3.09 -13.30
CA ASN A 85 3.56 3.08 -14.72
C ASN A 85 2.45 2.49 -15.61
N CYS A 86 1.76 1.44 -15.15
CA CYS A 86 0.66 0.82 -15.88
C CYS A 86 -0.62 1.68 -15.84
N SER A 87 -0.89 2.35 -14.72
CA SER A 87 -2.01 3.29 -14.61
C SER A 87 -1.81 4.52 -15.48
N ASP A 88 -0.62 5.14 -15.47
CA ASP A 88 -0.36 6.35 -16.27
C ASP A 88 -0.37 6.05 -17.78
N SER A 89 0.27 4.97 -18.24
CA SER A 89 0.28 4.64 -19.68
C SER A 89 -1.03 4.03 -20.19
N GLY A 90 -1.65 3.12 -19.42
CA GLY A 90 -2.80 2.35 -19.89
C GLY A 90 -4.15 3.07 -19.76
N GLU A 91 -4.35 3.86 -18.70
CA GLU A 91 -5.62 4.56 -18.49
C GLU A 91 -5.72 5.84 -19.31
N GLU A 92 -4.61 6.57 -19.47
CA GLU A 92 -4.56 7.78 -20.29
C GLU A 92 -4.76 7.47 -21.78
N GLU A 93 -4.15 6.41 -22.31
CA GLU A 93 -4.38 5.96 -23.69
C GLU A 93 -5.84 5.54 -23.94
N ARG A 94 -6.45 4.84 -22.98
CA ARG A 94 -7.86 4.44 -23.06
C ARG A 94 -8.79 5.66 -23.02
N TYR A 95 -8.51 6.60 -22.13
CA TYR A 95 -9.27 7.85 -22.02
C TYR A 95 -9.12 8.71 -23.28
N ASN A 96 -7.90 8.84 -23.81
CA ASN A 96 -7.64 9.55 -25.05
C ASN A 96 -8.33 8.89 -26.24
N ARG A 97 -8.31 7.56 -26.35
CA ARG A 97 -9.06 6.82 -27.38
C ARG A 97 -10.57 7.06 -27.28
N PHE A 98 -11.15 6.94 -26.09
CA PHE A 98 -12.57 7.21 -25.87
C PHE A 98 -12.95 8.65 -26.24
N ARG A 99 -12.13 9.63 -25.85
CA ARG A 99 -12.33 11.05 -26.22
C ARG A 99 -12.28 11.27 -27.72
N LEU A 100 -11.31 10.68 -28.42
CA LEU A 100 -11.17 10.80 -29.87
C LEU A 100 -12.34 10.15 -30.62
N ASP A 101 -12.78 8.97 -30.20
CA ASP A 101 -13.94 8.30 -30.79
C ASP A 101 -15.23 9.09 -30.56
N SER A 102 -15.44 9.59 -29.33
CA SER A 102 -16.57 10.47 -29.02
C SER A 102 -16.58 11.73 -29.89
N ALA A 103 -15.46 12.46 -29.95
CA ALA A 103 -15.32 13.65 -30.80
C ALA A 103 -15.59 13.33 -32.28
N ARG A 104 -15.10 12.19 -32.76
CA ARG A 104 -15.35 11.74 -34.14
C ARG A 104 -16.83 11.48 -34.40
N THR A 105 -17.53 10.83 -33.48
CA THR A 105 -18.97 10.57 -33.62
C THR A 105 -19.79 11.87 -33.63
N LEU A 106 -19.46 12.83 -32.76
CA LEU A 106 -20.12 14.13 -32.71
C LEU A 106 -19.95 14.91 -34.03
N LEU A 107 -18.73 14.98 -34.56
CA LEU A 107 -18.46 15.65 -35.83
C LEU A 107 -19.22 15.01 -37.02
N LEU A 108 -19.35 13.68 -37.02
CA LEU A 108 -20.12 12.98 -38.05
C LEU A 108 -21.61 13.31 -37.97
N MET A 109 -22.17 13.34 -36.76
CA MET A 109 -23.57 13.70 -36.52
C MET A 109 -23.84 15.15 -36.91
N GLU A 110 -22.98 16.09 -36.51
CA GLU A 110 -23.09 17.51 -36.87
C GLU A 110 -23.05 17.69 -38.39
N ARG A 111 -22.12 17.01 -39.07
CA ARG A 111 -22.02 17.07 -40.54
C ARG A 111 -23.24 16.46 -41.22
N GLN A 112 -23.84 15.43 -40.64
CA GLN A 112 -25.10 14.86 -41.13
C GLN A 112 -26.24 15.86 -40.98
N GLN A 113 -26.36 16.50 -39.82
CA GLN A 113 -27.38 17.53 -39.58
C GLN A 113 -27.25 18.70 -40.55
N ALA A 114 -26.03 19.23 -40.74
CA ALA A 114 -25.78 20.31 -41.69
C ALA A 114 -26.15 19.96 -43.14
N ARG A 115 -26.02 18.68 -43.53
CA ARG A 115 -26.47 18.22 -44.87
C ARG A 115 -28.00 18.23 -44.99
N LEU A 116 -28.70 17.79 -43.95
CA LEU A 116 -30.16 17.81 -43.92
C LEU A 116 -30.69 19.25 -43.95
N ASP A 117 -30.11 20.15 -43.14
CA ASP A 117 -30.50 21.56 -43.11
C ASP A 117 -30.28 22.24 -44.47
N LYS A 118 -29.18 21.90 -45.15
CA LYS A 118 -28.90 22.39 -46.50
C LYS A 118 -29.94 21.91 -47.51
N GLN A 119 -30.42 20.66 -47.40
CA GLN A 119 -31.49 20.14 -48.26
C GLN A 119 -32.81 20.85 -47.98
N LEU A 120 -33.16 21.04 -46.70
CA LEU A 120 -34.37 21.76 -46.29
C LEU A 120 -34.36 23.20 -46.82
N ARG A 121 -33.23 23.91 -46.66
CA ARG A 121 -33.08 25.28 -47.17
C ARG A 121 -33.24 25.34 -48.68
N ARG A 122 -32.62 24.44 -49.44
CA ARG A 122 -32.82 24.37 -50.90
C ARG A 122 -34.29 24.17 -51.30
N HIS A 123 -35.02 23.34 -50.57
CA HIS A 123 -36.45 23.12 -50.83
C HIS A 123 -37.28 24.36 -50.52
N LEU A 124 -37.01 25.01 -49.38
CA LEU A 124 -37.64 26.29 -49.02
C LEU A 124 -37.34 27.38 -50.04
N ASP A 125 -36.09 27.50 -50.50
CA ASP A 125 -35.71 28.49 -51.51
C ASP A 125 -36.41 28.24 -52.85
N SER A 126 -36.53 26.97 -53.27
CA SER A 126 -37.25 26.62 -54.50
C SER A 126 -38.75 26.92 -54.43
N THR A 127 -39.38 26.62 -53.29
CA THR A 127 -40.80 26.90 -53.08
C THR A 127 -41.08 28.40 -52.99
N ASN A 128 -40.26 29.13 -52.24
CA ASN A 128 -40.30 30.58 -52.16
C ASN A 128 -40.08 31.23 -53.54
N PHE A 129 -39.17 30.72 -54.36
CA PHE A 129 -38.96 31.20 -55.73
C PHE A 129 -40.23 31.06 -56.58
N LYS A 130 -40.88 29.88 -56.56
CA LYS A 130 -42.15 29.65 -57.28
C LYS A 130 -43.26 30.57 -56.78
N LEU A 131 -43.38 30.74 -55.46
CA LEU A 131 -44.36 31.63 -54.85
C LEU A 131 -44.14 33.09 -55.24
N ALA A 132 -42.89 33.55 -55.24
CA ALA A 132 -42.54 34.90 -55.66
C ALA A 132 -42.83 35.11 -57.15
N GLN A 133 -42.56 34.11 -58.00
CA GLN A 133 -42.89 34.16 -59.42
C GLN A 133 -44.40 34.27 -59.65
N THR A 134 -45.21 33.42 -59.00
CA THR A 134 -46.68 33.48 -59.14
C THR A 134 -47.25 34.80 -58.61
N GLN A 135 -46.73 35.32 -57.50
CA GLN A 135 -47.14 36.64 -56.99
C GLN A 135 -46.79 37.75 -57.98
N ARG A 136 -45.59 37.71 -58.60
CA ARG A 136 -45.20 38.68 -59.63
C ARG A 136 -46.15 38.60 -60.83
N GLU A 137 -46.44 37.41 -61.35
CA GLU A 137 -47.37 37.21 -62.46
C GLU A 137 -48.80 37.69 -62.13
N GLN A 138 -49.29 37.42 -60.91
CA GLN A 138 -50.58 37.93 -60.44
C GLN A 138 -50.59 39.46 -60.25
N SER A 139 -49.46 40.08 -59.92
CA SER A 139 -49.37 41.54 -59.76
C SER A 139 -49.52 42.29 -61.09
N VAL A 140 -49.18 41.66 -62.22
CA VAL A 140 -49.42 42.22 -63.57
C VAL A 140 -50.92 42.37 -63.87
N PHE A 141 -51.76 41.50 -63.29
CA PHE A 141 -53.23 41.56 -63.41
C PHE A 141 -53.90 42.57 -62.47
N ARG A 142 -53.15 43.25 -61.60
CA ARG A 142 -53.65 44.30 -60.71
C ARG A 142 -53.16 45.70 -61.12
N GLN A 143 -53.02 45.97 -62.42
CA GLN A 143 -52.98 47.36 -62.87
C GLN A 143 -54.38 47.97 -62.67
N ILE A 144 -54.43 49.09 -61.95
CA ILE A 144 -55.66 49.86 -61.78
C ILE A 144 -55.78 50.74 -63.01
N ASP A 145 -56.67 50.39 -63.92
CA ASP A 145 -56.90 51.13 -65.16
C ASP A 145 -57.67 52.44 -64.86
N ASP A 146 -57.52 53.48 -65.68
CA ASP A 146 -58.21 54.76 -65.51
C ASP A 146 -59.75 54.62 -65.44
N ALA A 147 -60.30 53.55 -66.05
CA ALA A 147 -61.71 53.19 -65.95
C ALA A 147 -62.17 52.86 -64.52
N PHE A 148 -61.27 52.43 -63.63
CA PHE A 148 -61.56 52.21 -62.21
C PHE A 148 -61.81 53.54 -61.49
N PHE A 149 -61.01 54.57 -61.76
CA PHE A 149 -61.13 55.88 -61.12
C PHE A 149 -62.36 56.66 -61.60
N SER A 150 -62.77 56.46 -62.85
CA SER A 150 -64.02 57.00 -63.40
C SER A 150 -65.30 56.50 -62.72
N LYS A 151 -65.23 55.48 -61.84
CA LYS A 151 -66.38 55.00 -61.05
C LYS A 151 -66.66 55.87 -59.82
N PHE A 152 -65.72 56.72 -59.42
CA PHE A 152 -65.86 57.60 -58.26
C PHE A 152 -66.18 59.04 -58.73
N ASN A 153 -67.00 59.76 -57.96
CA ASN A 153 -67.54 61.10 -58.29
C ASN A 153 -68.48 61.16 -59.52
N THR A 154 -69.22 60.09 -59.82
CA THR A 154 -70.14 60.04 -60.97
C THR A 154 -71.49 60.71 -60.71
N CYS A 155 -71.83 61.02 -59.46
CA CYS A 155 -73.05 61.75 -59.10
C CYS A 155 -72.74 62.79 -58.01
N SER A 156 -73.32 63.98 -58.14
CA SER A 156 -73.29 65.00 -57.08
C SER A 156 -74.16 64.56 -55.90
N ARG A 157 -73.68 64.87 -54.69
CA ARG A 157 -74.24 64.47 -53.41
C ARG A 157 -75.55 65.17 -53.07
#